data_AF-A0A812JX15-F1
#
_entry.id   AF-A0A812JX15-F1
#
_cell.length_a   1.000
_cell.length_b   1.000
_cell.length_c   1.000
_cell.angle_alpha   90.00
_cell.angle_beta   90.00
_cell.angle_gamma   90.00
#
_symmetry.space_group_name_H-M   'P 1'
#
loop_
_entity.id
_entity.type
_entity.pdbx_description
1 polymer ?
#
loop_
_entity_poly.entity_id
_entity_poly.type
_entity_poly.pdbx_seq_one_letter_code
_entity_poly.pdbx_strand_id
1 'polypeptide(L)'
;MPTTTTELLLPASCGALDTLSFGTNMTEFVKIIDWDQQTVANDGVTFDATQTCVNDLFQQNGGVWLMEVSLDGSTFYEWSVYKQIQVRNGFDAHGYIYFWRSADNVLNQDFELYSDVNDAISGSSMWATCSYNDPQAGFARDCCCRSASQAFEAGLGGAGWGFFAPSSYRTNIRWSKIRFSMPTQPLPTPAD
;
A
#
# COMPACT_ATOMS: atom_id res chain seq x y z
N MET A 1 -21.47 14.98 -28.01
CA MET A 1 -21.27 13.77 -27.21
C MET A 1 -20.89 14.24 -25.81
N PRO A 2 -21.73 14.03 -24.78
CA PRO A 2 -21.31 14.38 -23.43
C PRO A 2 -20.18 13.43 -23.05
N THR A 3 -19.00 13.97 -22.75
CA THR A 3 -17.94 13.24 -22.05
C THR A 3 -18.53 12.79 -20.73
N THR A 4 -18.78 11.49 -20.60
CA THR A 4 -19.17 10.88 -19.33
C THR A 4 -17.93 10.94 -18.45
N THR A 5 -17.82 11.98 -17.63
CA THR A 5 -16.89 12.00 -16.51
C THR A 5 -17.32 10.86 -15.61
N THR A 6 -16.57 9.75 -15.58
CA THR A 6 -16.76 8.72 -14.56
C THR A 6 -16.59 9.41 -13.23
N GLU A 7 -17.68 9.58 -12.50
CA GLU A 7 -17.65 10.20 -11.18
C GLU A 7 -16.84 9.28 -10.26
N LEU A 8 -15.79 9.81 -9.65
CA LEU A 8 -14.94 9.11 -8.71
C LEU A 8 -15.82 8.61 -7.55
N LEU A 9 -16.01 7.28 -7.43
CA LEU A 9 -16.89 6.67 -6.43
C LEU A 9 -16.23 6.64 -5.05
N LEU A 10 -16.04 7.80 -4.43
CA LEU A 10 -15.56 7.89 -3.05
C LEU A 10 -16.72 7.69 -2.05
N PRO A 11 -16.45 7.12 -0.87
CA PRO A 11 -17.39 7.12 0.24
C PRO A 11 -17.88 8.54 0.57
N ALA A 12 -19.12 8.69 1.04
CA ALA A 12 -19.65 9.98 1.48
C ALA A 12 -18.87 10.59 2.67
N SER A 13 -18.13 9.75 3.41
CA SER A 13 -17.23 10.20 4.47
C SER A 13 -15.95 10.84 3.94
N CYS A 14 -15.63 10.65 2.66
CA CYS A 14 -14.51 11.26 1.97
C CYS A 14 -14.95 12.60 1.34
N GLY A 15 -14.14 13.64 1.54
CA GLY A 15 -14.24 14.88 0.79
C GLY A 15 -13.60 14.75 -0.60
N ALA A 16 -13.08 15.85 -1.12
CA ALA A 16 -12.21 15.80 -2.29
C ALA A 16 -10.85 15.21 -1.89
N LEU A 17 -10.40 14.19 -2.63
CA LEU A 17 -9.06 13.61 -2.51
C LEU A 17 -8.31 13.75 -3.83
N ASP A 18 -7.00 13.90 -3.75
CA ASP A 18 -6.14 13.96 -4.93
C ASP A 18 -6.09 12.58 -5.62
N THR A 19 -6.44 12.55 -6.90
CA THR A 19 -6.37 11.32 -7.72
C THR A 19 -4.97 11.09 -8.27
N LEU A 20 -4.54 9.84 -8.25
CA LEU A 20 -3.32 9.32 -8.87
C LEU A 20 -3.68 8.18 -9.83
N SER A 21 -3.14 8.20 -11.04
CA SER A 21 -3.35 7.14 -12.03
C SER A 21 -2.17 6.17 -12.01
N PHE A 22 -2.42 4.88 -11.77
CA PHE A 22 -1.39 3.84 -11.78
C PHE A 22 -1.67 2.78 -12.85
N GLY A 23 -0.60 2.32 -13.50
CA GLY A 23 -0.65 1.26 -14.51
C GLY A 23 -1.37 1.65 -15.81
N THR A 24 -1.49 0.69 -16.74
CA THR A 24 -2.13 0.88 -18.05
C THR A 24 -3.64 0.60 -18.05
N ASN A 25 -4.19 0.09 -16.93
CA ASN A 25 -5.54 -0.51 -16.87
C ASN A 25 -6.61 0.36 -16.17
N MET A 26 -6.48 1.69 -16.18
CA MET A 26 -7.51 2.62 -15.69
C MET A 26 -7.96 2.46 -14.22
N THR A 27 -7.20 1.74 -13.37
CA THR A 27 -7.49 1.73 -11.93
C THR A 27 -7.09 3.09 -11.36
N GLU A 28 -8.10 3.89 -11.02
CA GLU A 28 -7.90 5.17 -10.36
C GLU A 28 -7.62 4.94 -8.88
N PHE A 29 -6.51 5.51 -8.40
CA PHE A 29 -6.20 5.55 -6.99
C PHE A 29 -6.42 6.97 -6.48
N VAL A 30 -6.74 7.08 -5.20
CA VAL A 30 -6.69 8.35 -4.47
C VAL A 30 -5.61 8.30 -3.43
N LYS A 31 -4.95 9.44 -3.25
CA LYS A 31 -3.95 9.63 -2.22
C LYS A 31 -4.65 9.74 -0.85
N ILE A 32 -4.15 8.99 0.13
CA ILE A 32 -4.71 8.91 1.49
C ILE A 32 -3.76 9.51 2.51
N ILE A 33 -2.47 9.28 2.32
CA ILE A 33 -1.40 9.88 3.10
C ILE A 33 -0.37 10.41 2.12
N ASP A 34 -0.09 11.71 2.22
CA ASP A 34 1.15 12.27 1.72
C ASP A 34 2.06 12.61 2.89
N TRP A 35 3.34 12.46 2.65
CA TRP A 35 4.32 12.96 3.58
C TRP A 35 4.43 14.49 3.45
N ASP A 36 4.35 15.19 4.58
CA ASP A 36 4.65 16.62 4.67
C ASP A 36 5.76 16.87 5.70
N GLN A 37 6.95 17.25 5.20
CA GLN A 37 8.10 17.64 6.02
C GLN A 37 7.82 18.77 7.02
N GLN A 38 6.74 19.54 6.83
CA GLN A 38 6.51 20.78 7.56
C GLN A 38 5.61 20.63 8.79
N THR A 39 5.02 19.45 9.03
CA THR A 39 4.16 19.23 10.20
C THR A 39 4.89 18.50 11.33
N VAL A 40 4.89 19.11 12.52
CA VAL A 40 5.57 18.60 13.73
C VAL A 40 4.77 17.54 14.50
N ALA A 41 3.61 17.11 14.00
CA ALA A 41 2.83 16.03 14.59
C ALA A 41 3.26 14.69 13.98
N ASN A 42 3.54 13.68 14.82
CA ASN A 42 3.78 12.28 14.43
C ASN A 42 4.86 12.08 13.34
N ASP A 43 6.07 12.62 13.56
CA ASP A 43 7.21 12.50 12.63
C ASP A 43 6.98 13.05 11.20
N GLY A 44 5.96 13.89 10.96
CA GLY A 44 5.71 14.55 9.66
C GLY A 44 4.76 13.82 8.72
N VAL A 45 3.86 12.97 9.24
CA VAL A 45 2.77 12.38 8.45
C VAL A 45 1.48 13.14 8.62
N THR A 46 0.96 13.63 7.49
CA THR A 46 -0.37 14.20 7.36
C THR A 46 -1.28 13.22 6.64
N PHE A 47 -2.41 12.91 7.25
CA PHE A 47 -3.47 12.22 6.52
C PHE A 47 -4.24 13.25 5.69
N ASP A 48 -4.31 13.03 4.38
CA ASP A 48 -5.15 13.83 3.47
C ASP A 48 -6.64 13.46 3.63
N ALA A 49 -6.91 12.31 4.27
CA ALA A 49 -8.23 11.78 4.54
C ALA A 49 -8.50 11.62 6.06
N THR A 50 -9.76 11.74 6.48
CA THR A 50 -10.14 11.44 7.87
C THR A 50 -10.06 9.93 8.15
N GLN A 51 -9.89 9.52 9.41
CA GLN A 51 -9.93 8.11 9.81
C GLN A 51 -11.15 7.36 9.25
N THR A 52 -12.34 7.97 9.33
CA THR A 52 -13.58 7.39 8.79
C THR A 52 -13.49 7.19 7.27
N CYS A 53 -13.01 8.20 6.53
CA CYS A 53 -12.83 8.07 5.08
C CYS A 53 -11.85 6.94 4.73
N VAL A 54 -10.72 6.84 5.42
CA VAL A 54 -9.72 5.78 5.17
C VAL A 54 -10.33 4.39 5.38
N ASN A 55 -11.04 4.20 6.50
CA ASN A 55 -11.63 2.90 6.83
C ASN A 55 -12.79 2.54 5.88
N ASP A 56 -13.65 3.49 5.54
CA ASP A 56 -14.77 3.27 4.61
C ASP A 56 -14.29 2.98 3.19
N LEU A 57 -13.29 3.73 2.69
CA LEU A 57 -12.75 3.52 1.35
C LEU A 57 -12.05 2.18 1.24
N PHE A 58 -11.27 1.81 2.25
CA PHE A 58 -10.60 0.51 2.29
C PHE A 58 -11.60 -0.66 2.31
N GLN A 59 -12.71 -0.51 3.04
CA GLN A 59 -13.78 -1.50 3.01
C GLN A 59 -14.44 -1.56 1.63
N GLN A 60 -14.74 -0.39 1.03
CA GLN A 60 -15.40 -0.29 -0.28
C GLN A 60 -14.54 -0.87 -1.41
N ASN A 61 -13.22 -0.69 -1.37
CA ASN A 61 -12.30 -1.12 -2.40
C ASN A 61 -11.85 -2.58 -2.28
N GLY A 62 -12.47 -3.36 -1.39
CA GLY A 62 -12.14 -4.76 -1.21
C GLY A 62 -10.83 -5.00 -0.45
N GLY A 63 -10.40 -4.06 0.39
CA GLY A 63 -9.28 -4.24 1.31
C GLY A 63 -7.91 -4.12 0.64
N VAL A 64 -7.74 -3.13 -0.23
CA VAL A 64 -6.51 -2.89 -1.00
C VAL A 64 -5.95 -1.51 -0.72
N TRP A 65 -4.62 -1.43 -0.55
CA TRP A 65 -3.88 -0.16 -0.68
C TRP A 65 -2.53 -0.37 -1.36
N LEU A 66 -2.05 0.69 -1.96
CA LEU A 66 -0.70 0.83 -2.50
C LEU A 66 0.12 1.67 -1.52
N MET A 67 1.25 1.13 -1.10
CA MET A 67 2.26 1.85 -0.34
C MET A 67 3.43 2.17 -1.26
N GLU A 68 3.90 3.41 -1.27
CA GLU A 68 5.05 3.86 -2.05
C GLU A 68 6.09 4.48 -1.12
N VAL A 69 7.38 4.21 -1.35
CA VAL A 69 8.50 4.78 -0.59
C VAL A 69 9.30 5.73 -1.46
N SER A 70 9.62 6.90 -0.90
CA SER A 70 10.51 7.89 -1.50
C SER A 70 11.77 8.06 -0.66
N LEU A 71 12.93 8.18 -1.32
CA LEU A 71 14.20 8.52 -0.64
C LEU A 71 14.32 10.03 -0.41
N ASP A 72 14.01 10.80 -1.45
CA ASP A 72 14.23 12.24 -1.52
C ASP A 72 12.95 13.05 -1.24
N GLY A 73 11.81 12.38 -1.12
CA GLY A 73 10.50 13.00 -0.96
C GLY A 73 9.90 13.53 -2.27
N SER A 74 10.57 13.33 -3.41
CA SER A 74 10.16 13.86 -4.71
C SER A 74 9.85 12.76 -5.72
N THR A 75 10.57 11.64 -5.63
CA THR A 75 10.38 10.49 -6.52
C THR A 75 10.14 9.24 -5.67
N PHE A 76 9.12 8.46 -6.04
CA PHE A 76 8.84 7.18 -5.42
C PHE A 76 9.56 6.10 -6.23
N TYR A 77 10.41 5.32 -5.56
CA TYR A 77 11.33 4.37 -6.20
C TYR A 77 10.92 2.92 -5.98
N GLU A 78 10.17 2.65 -4.91
CA GLU A 78 9.75 1.32 -4.48
C GLU A 78 8.30 1.37 -4.01
N TRP A 79 7.54 0.30 -4.24
CA TRP A 79 6.13 0.24 -3.88
C TRP A 79 5.64 -1.19 -3.62
N SER A 80 4.63 -1.32 -2.77
CA SER A 80 3.99 -2.60 -2.47
C SER A 80 2.48 -2.47 -2.44
N VAL A 81 1.80 -3.48 -2.97
CA VAL A 81 0.34 -3.61 -2.86
C VAL A 81 0.04 -4.51 -1.68
N TYR A 82 -0.73 -3.99 -0.73
CA TYR A 82 -1.41 -4.79 0.29
C TYR A 82 -2.79 -5.18 -0.23
N LYS A 83 -3.14 -6.45 -0.07
CA LYS A 83 -4.46 -6.98 -0.42
C LYS A 83 -4.94 -7.93 0.67
N GLN A 84 -6.11 -7.68 1.25
CA GLN A 84 -6.71 -8.67 2.15
C GLN A 84 -7.09 -9.94 1.37
N ILE A 85 -6.80 -11.10 1.94
CA ILE A 85 -7.22 -12.40 1.36
C ILE A 85 -8.74 -12.52 1.43
N GLN A 86 -9.32 -12.07 2.54
CA GLN A 86 -10.76 -11.94 2.75
C GLN A 86 -11.04 -10.54 3.30
N VAL A 87 -12.03 -9.85 2.73
CA VAL A 87 -12.39 -8.50 3.19
C VAL A 87 -12.96 -8.57 4.60
N ARG A 88 -12.37 -7.82 5.53
CA ARG A 88 -12.73 -7.86 6.96
C ARG A 88 -13.54 -6.64 7.37
N ASN A 89 -14.79 -6.88 7.72
CA ASN A 89 -15.68 -5.85 8.23
C ASN A 89 -15.13 -5.21 9.50
N GLY A 90 -15.10 -3.87 9.53
CA GLY A 90 -14.63 -3.13 10.70
C GLY A 90 -13.12 -3.17 10.92
N PHE A 91 -12.34 -3.57 9.92
CA PHE A 91 -10.89 -3.48 9.96
C PHE A 91 -10.43 -2.00 10.03
N ASP A 92 -9.62 -1.67 11.03
CA ASP A 92 -9.11 -0.31 11.25
C ASP A 92 -7.89 -0.02 10.35
N ALA A 93 -8.13 0.12 9.05
CA ALA A 93 -7.10 0.39 8.04
C ALA A 93 -6.23 1.60 8.40
N HIS A 94 -6.85 2.69 8.83
CA HIS A 94 -6.14 3.89 9.31
C HIS A 94 -5.18 3.55 10.45
N GLY A 95 -5.62 2.76 11.44
CA GLY A 95 -4.79 2.32 12.54
C GLY A 95 -3.60 1.45 12.12
N TYR A 96 -3.77 0.56 11.13
CA TYR A 96 -2.67 -0.27 10.61
C TYR A 96 -1.67 0.49 9.74
N ILE A 97 -2.14 1.49 9.01
CA ILE A 97 -1.26 2.41 8.28
C ILE A 97 -0.46 3.27 9.27
N TYR A 98 -1.08 3.70 10.37
CA TYR A 98 -0.39 4.43 11.42
C TYR A 98 0.56 3.55 12.23
N PHE A 99 0.20 2.30 12.51
CA PHE A 99 1.01 1.40 13.30
C PHE A 99 0.97 -0.01 12.71
N TRP A 100 2.02 -0.34 11.95
CA TRP A 100 2.15 -1.62 11.31
C TRP A 100 2.44 -2.73 12.32
N ARG A 101 1.47 -3.63 12.51
CA ARG A 101 1.54 -4.72 13.48
C ARG A 101 0.95 -6.02 12.94
N SER A 102 1.35 -7.13 13.54
CA SER A 102 0.89 -8.48 13.20
C SER A 102 -0.31 -8.97 14.01
N ALA A 103 -0.74 -8.24 15.04
CA ALA A 103 -1.97 -8.56 15.75
C ALA A 103 -3.13 -8.52 14.76
N ASP A 104 -3.86 -9.61 14.57
CA ASP A 104 -4.93 -9.76 13.58
C ASP A 104 -4.55 -9.21 12.20
N ASN A 105 -3.30 -9.40 11.75
CA ASN A 105 -2.84 -8.93 10.45
C ASN A 105 -1.54 -9.67 10.08
N VAL A 106 -1.67 -10.93 9.71
CA VAL A 106 -0.56 -11.84 9.44
C VAL A 106 -0.41 -12.12 7.94
N LEU A 107 0.83 -12.02 7.43
CA LEU A 107 1.16 -12.31 6.03
C LEU A 107 0.67 -13.69 5.61
N ASN A 108 0.08 -13.77 4.42
CA ASN A 108 -0.40 -14.99 3.79
C ASN A 108 -1.41 -15.78 4.64
N GLN A 109 -2.02 -15.13 5.65
CA GLN A 109 -3.13 -15.64 6.46
C GLN A 109 -4.30 -14.67 6.41
N ASP A 110 -4.04 -13.37 6.65
CA ASP A 110 -5.04 -12.30 6.61
C ASP A 110 -4.92 -11.44 5.34
N PHE A 111 -3.71 -11.30 4.81
CA PHE A 111 -3.41 -10.46 3.66
C PHE A 111 -2.18 -10.95 2.89
N GLU A 112 -2.04 -10.48 1.66
CA GLU A 112 -0.92 -10.75 0.77
C GLU A 112 -0.24 -9.42 0.41
N LEU A 113 1.08 -9.48 0.18
CA LEU A 113 1.85 -8.36 -0.34
C LEU A 113 2.38 -8.69 -1.72
N TYR A 114 2.28 -7.71 -2.63
CA TYR A 114 2.79 -7.81 -3.98
C TYR A 114 3.70 -6.63 -4.29
N SER A 115 4.56 -6.80 -5.30
CA SER A 115 5.39 -5.76 -5.88
C SER A 115 4.84 -5.22 -7.19
N ASP A 116 3.77 -5.83 -7.71
CA ASP A 116 3.11 -5.42 -8.95
C ASP A 116 1.58 -5.45 -8.77
N VAL A 117 0.86 -4.47 -9.34
CA VAL A 117 -0.61 -4.41 -9.28
C VAL A 117 -1.22 -5.56 -10.08
N ASN A 118 -0.62 -5.94 -11.21
CA ASN A 118 -1.11 -7.07 -12.00
C ASN A 118 -0.91 -8.39 -11.26
N ASP A 119 0.20 -8.55 -10.53
CA ASP A 119 0.40 -9.70 -9.63
C ASP A 119 -0.67 -9.74 -8.52
N ALA A 120 -1.04 -8.58 -7.96
CA ALA A 120 -2.14 -8.49 -6.99
C ALA A 120 -3.52 -8.81 -7.61
N ILE A 121 -3.73 -8.46 -8.88
CA ILE A 121 -4.93 -8.79 -9.65
C ILE A 121 -5.00 -10.31 -9.91
N SER A 122 -3.93 -10.91 -10.43
CA SER A 122 -3.83 -12.33 -10.75
C SER A 122 -3.70 -13.24 -9.52
N GLY A 123 -3.29 -12.68 -8.38
CA GLY A 123 -2.93 -13.46 -7.20
C GLY A 123 -1.63 -14.24 -7.36
N SER A 124 -0.72 -13.79 -8.23
CA SER A 124 0.58 -14.42 -8.47
C SER A 124 1.72 -13.70 -7.75
N SER A 125 2.83 -14.40 -7.53
CA SER A 125 4.09 -13.78 -7.10
C SER A 125 4.02 -12.99 -5.78
N MET A 126 3.13 -13.38 -4.85
CA MET A 126 3.05 -12.76 -3.52
C MET A 126 4.36 -12.98 -2.72
N TRP A 127 4.70 -12.03 -1.85
CA TRP A 127 5.84 -12.19 -0.94
C TRP A 127 5.61 -13.32 0.08
N ALA A 128 6.56 -14.23 0.22
CA ALA A 128 6.44 -15.36 1.14
C ALA A 128 6.70 -14.96 2.59
N THR A 129 7.65 -14.06 2.85
CA THR A 129 8.02 -13.64 4.21
C THR A 129 8.35 -12.16 4.27
N CYS A 130 7.98 -11.51 5.38
CA CYS A 130 8.35 -10.13 5.72
C CYS A 130 8.50 -9.98 7.25
N SER A 131 9.18 -8.92 7.70
CA SER A 131 9.30 -8.51 9.10
C SER A 131 8.18 -7.56 9.53
N TYR A 132 7.75 -7.67 10.79
CA TYR A 132 6.63 -6.95 11.42
C TYR A 132 7.04 -6.26 12.73
N ASN A 133 6.14 -5.43 13.26
CA ASN A 133 6.14 -4.95 14.65
C ASN A 133 7.37 -4.10 15.04
N ASP A 134 8.03 -3.46 14.07
CA ASP A 134 9.04 -2.46 14.40
C ASP A 134 8.33 -1.13 14.76
N PRO A 135 8.47 -0.62 15.99
CA PRO A 135 7.82 0.62 16.43
C PRO A 135 8.34 1.87 15.70
N GLN A 136 9.42 1.77 14.92
CA GLN A 136 9.98 2.84 14.10
C GLN A 136 9.65 2.67 12.61
N ALA A 137 8.77 1.72 12.24
CA ALA A 137 8.38 1.47 10.86
C ALA A 137 6.88 1.66 10.64
N GLY A 138 6.51 2.34 9.55
CA GLY A 138 5.12 2.51 9.11
C GLY A 138 4.60 1.38 8.21
N PHE A 139 5.46 0.42 7.84
CA PHE A 139 5.09 -0.72 6.99
C PHE A 139 6.05 -1.91 7.16
N ALA A 140 5.70 -3.07 6.57
CA ALA A 140 6.53 -4.27 6.56
C ALA A 140 7.91 -4.03 5.93
N ARG A 141 8.94 -4.70 6.46
CA ARG A 141 10.32 -4.63 5.94
C ARG A 141 10.88 -6.00 5.61
N ASP A 142 12.04 -6.03 4.96
CA ASP A 142 12.83 -7.24 4.70
C ASP A 142 11.99 -8.35 4.01
N CYS A 143 11.13 -7.94 3.07
CA CYS A 143 10.26 -8.86 2.36
C CYS A 143 11.07 -9.67 1.35
N CYS A 144 10.86 -10.99 1.25
CA CYS A 144 11.58 -11.80 0.30
C CYS A 144 10.79 -13.00 -0.23
N CYS A 145 11.32 -13.57 -1.32
CA CYS A 145 10.89 -14.80 -1.98
C CYS A 145 9.44 -14.76 -2.48
N ARG A 146 9.22 -14.62 -3.78
CA ARG A 146 7.87 -14.69 -4.38
C ARG A 146 7.40 -16.12 -4.71
N SER A 147 8.29 -17.10 -4.58
CA SER A 147 8.00 -18.54 -4.67
C SER A 147 9.14 -19.37 -4.06
N ALA A 148 8.88 -20.64 -3.73
CA ALA A 148 9.92 -21.58 -3.28
C ALA A 148 11.01 -21.85 -4.35
N SER A 149 10.69 -21.62 -5.63
CA SER A 149 11.59 -21.78 -6.78
C SER A 149 12.41 -20.53 -7.12
N GLN A 150 12.01 -19.36 -6.64
CA GLN A 150 12.79 -18.13 -6.81
C GLN A 150 13.65 -17.90 -5.56
N ALA A 151 14.86 -18.48 -5.61
CA ALA A 151 15.97 -17.77 -5.02
C ALA A 151 16.11 -16.47 -5.83
N PHE A 152 15.65 -15.35 -5.26
CA PHE A 152 16.15 -14.01 -5.57
C PHE A 152 15.75 -13.43 -6.95
N GLU A 153 15.02 -12.32 -6.95
CA GLU A 153 14.87 -11.49 -8.15
C GLU A 153 15.88 -10.34 -8.13
N ALA A 154 16.96 -10.45 -8.91
CA ALA A 154 17.95 -9.37 -9.01
C ALA A 154 17.28 -8.06 -9.45
N GLY A 155 17.35 -7.02 -8.61
CA GLY A 155 16.76 -5.70 -8.91
C GLY A 155 15.26 -5.55 -8.59
N LEU A 156 14.59 -6.62 -8.17
CA LEU A 156 13.21 -6.61 -7.66
C LEU A 156 13.11 -7.24 -6.25
N GLY A 157 14.20 -7.83 -5.75
CA GLY A 157 14.40 -8.43 -4.43
C GLY A 157 15.60 -9.40 -4.36
N GLY A 158 16.71 -8.97 -3.74
CA GLY A 158 17.98 -9.72 -3.49
C GLY A 158 19.11 -9.35 -4.47
N ALA A 159 20.41 -9.17 -4.14
CA ALA A 159 21.31 -9.69 -3.10
C ALA A 159 21.56 -8.74 -1.95
N GLY A 160 21.44 -9.29 -0.74
CA GLY A 160 21.60 -8.56 0.51
C GLY A 160 20.31 -7.82 0.83
N TRP A 161 19.32 -8.53 1.39
CA TRP A 161 18.18 -7.99 2.19
C TRP A 161 16.76 -7.92 1.57
N GLY A 162 16.44 -8.56 0.44
CA GLY A 162 15.04 -8.62 -0.08
C GLY A 162 14.48 -7.32 -0.70
N PHE A 163 13.17 -7.21 -0.88
CA PHE A 163 12.47 -5.96 -1.17
C PHE A 163 12.44 -5.10 0.11
N PHE A 164 12.70 -3.79 -0.02
CA PHE A 164 13.09 -2.89 1.08
C PHE A 164 14.47 -3.17 1.71
N ALA A 165 15.32 -3.92 1.00
CA ALA A 165 16.67 -4.35 1.38
C ALA A 165 17.67 -3.26 1.73
N PRO A 166 17.90 -2.27 0.84
CA PRO A 166 19.18 -1.60 0.90
C PRO A 166 19.21 -0.79 2.19
N SER A 167 20.36 -0.72 2.85
CA SER A 167 20.50 -0.04 4.15
C SER A 167 19.99 1.40 4.11
N SER A 168 19.98 2.03 2.93
CA SER A 168 19.39 3.34 2.67
C SER A 168 17.86 3.37 2.75
N TYR A 169 17.14 2.29 2.47
CA TYR A 169 15.65 2.22 2.48
C TYR A 169 15.11 1.71 3.82
N ARG A 170 15.88 0.93 4.58
CA ARG A 170 15.50 0.45 5.93
C ARG A 170 15.15 1.57 6.90
N THR A 171 15.86 2.70 6.83
CA THR A 171 15.57 3.90 7.63
C THR A 171 14.41 4.72 7.06
N ASN A 172 13.97 4.42 5.84
CA ASN A 172 13.01 5.21 5.07
C ASN A 172 11.64 4.55 4.96
N ILE A 173 11.39 3.41 5.59
CA ILE A 173 10.01 3.00 5.89
C ILE A 173 9.54 3.63 7.21
N ARG A 174 9.98 4.87 7.43
CA ARG A 174 9.42 5.74 8.45
C ARG A 174 8.21 6.41 7.83
N TRP A 175 7.24 6.74 8.66
CA TRP A 175 6.11 7.58 8.31
C TRP A 175 6.52 8.78 7.42
N SER A 176 7.68 9.39 7.69
CA SER A 176 8.21 10.52 6.93
C SER A 176 8.70 10.26 5.49
N LYS A 177 8.46 9.08 4.92
CA LYS A 177 9.02 8.69 3.60
C LYS A 177 8.09 7.78 2.81
N ILE A 178 6.86 7.57 3.30
CA ILE A 178 5.87 6.69 2.70
C ILE A 178 4.64 7.47 2.28
N ARG A 179 4.04 7.06 1.16
CA ARG A 179 2.73 7.48 0.69
C ARG A 179 1.81 6.27 0.68
N PHE A 180 0.56 6.48 1.06
CA PHE A 180 -0.49 5.48 0.87
C PHE A 180 -1.52 6.00 -0.11
N SER A 181 -1.86 5.16 -1.07
CA SER A 181 -2.89 5.41 -2.06
C SER A 181 -3.85 4.22 -2.09
N MET A 182 -5.13 4.45 -2.33
CA MET A 182 -6.15 3.39 -2.37
C MET A 182 -6.88 3.42 -3.70
N PRO A 183 -7.13 2.27 -4.34
CA PRO A 183 -8.02 2.24 -5.49
C PRO A 183 -9.43 2.64 -5.03
N THR A 184 -10.17 3.34 -5.89
CA THR A 184 -11.54 3.78 -5.59
C THR A 184 -12.59 2.68 -5.76
N GLN A 185 -12.18 1.57 -6.36
CA GLN A 185 -12.99 0.38 -6.57
C GLN A 185 -12.14 -0.88 -6.29
N PRO A 186 -12.78 -2.03 -6.08
CA PRO A 186 -12.05 -3.29 -6.03
C PRO A 186 -11.16 -3.50 -7.24
N LEU A 187 -9.98 -4.10 -7.01
CA LEU A 187 -9.12 -4.53 -8.11
C LEU A 187 -9.93 -5.47 -9.03
N PRO A 188 -9.76 -5.36 -10.35
CA PRO A 188 -10.47 -6.22 -11.29
C PRO A 188 -10.12 -7.68 -11.02
N THR A 189 -11.08 -8.57 -11.29
CA THR A 189 -10.79 -10.00 -11.33
C THR A 189 -9.93 -10.33 -12.56
N PRO A 190 -9.07 -11.36 -12.51
CA PRO A 190 -8.39 -11.85 -13.70
C PRO A 190 -9.43 -12.10 -14.81
N ALA A 191 -9.17 -11.64 -16.03
CA ALA A 191 -10.00 -12.01 -17.17
C ALA A 191 -9.82 -13.51 -17.43
N ASP A 192 -10.93 -14.26 -17.47
CA ASP A 192 -10.95 -15.67 -17.87
C ASP A 192 -10.45 -15.89 -19.31
#